data_AF-A0A4Z1K0F0-F1
#
_entry.id   AF-A0A4Z1K0F0-F1
#
_cell.length_a   1.000
_cell.length_b   1.000
_cell.length_c   1.000
_cell.angle_alpha   90.00
_cell.angle_beta   90.00
_cell.angle_gamma   90.00
#
_symmetry.space_group_name_H-M   'P 1'
#
loop_
_entity.id
_entity.type
_entity.pdbx_description
1 polymer ?
#
loop_
_entity_poly.entity_id
_entity_poly.type
_entity_poly.pdbx_seq_one_letter_code
_entity_poly.pdbx_strand_id
1 'polypeptide(L)'
;MTVTAAVDRITLSRPLLEICDLELSGQVTFATGRSSMEVSLQVCKVPSAGEEHQPRRKEDVFMECAFTMVSLDPVTKKAVRIAGVRPEGDVEESWFERGRKSYEKKKRELGRGLRSMEPDDEESDLIHRLWLKTLDYHGREQMMMEDP
;
A
#
# COMPACT_ATOMS: atom_id res chain seq x y z
N MET A 1 22.19 3.95 -6.28
CA MET A 1 21.70 3.51 -4.94
C MET A 1 20.19 3.50 -4.97
N THR A 2 19.57 2.44 -4.47
CA THR A 2 18.10 2.39 -4.34
C THR A 2 17.71 2.83 -2.94
N VAL A 3 16.69 3.68 -2.82
CA VAL A 3 16.13 4.15 -1.55
C VAL A 3 14.63 3.91 -1.50
N THR A 4 14.09 3.77 -0.30
CA THR A 4 12.64 3.73 -0.07
C THR A 4 12.09 5.15 -0.11
N ALA A 5 11.21 5.44 -1.08
CA ALA A 5 10.56 6.74 -1.20
C ALA A 5 9.21 6.78 -0.48
N ALA A 6 8.46 5.68 -0.51
CA ALA A 6 7.22 5.54 0.23
C ALA A 6 6.97 4.08 0.63
N VAL A 7 6.31 3.92 1.77
CA VAL A 7 5.69 2.66 2.20
C VAL A 7 4.19 2.84 1.97
N ASP A 8 3.61 2.07 1.05
CA ASP A 8 2.26 2.34 0.59
C ASP A 8 1.22 1.70 1.51
N ARG A 9 1.02 0.39 1.38
CA ARG A 9 0.10 -0.38 2.21
C ARG A 9 0.86 -1.56 2.79
N ILE A 10 0.69 -1.75 4.09
CA ILE A 10 1.06 -2.99 4.77
C ILE A 10 -0.25 -3.63 5.22
N THR A 11 -0.56 -4.79 4.65
CA THR A 11 -1.71 -5.60 5.02
C THR A 11 -1.22 -6.72 5.92
N LEU A 12 -1.68 -6.72 7.16
CA LEU A 12 -1.53 -7.85 8.07
C LEU A 12 -2.75 -8.76 7.88
N SER A 13 -2.56 -9.88 7.21
CA SER A 13 -3.64 -10.82 6.91
C SER A 13 -4.10 -11.55 8.17
N ARG A 14 -3.19 -11.76 9.12
CA ARG A 14 -3.44 -12.54 10.35
C ARG A 14 -2.34 -12.29 11.39
N PRO A 15 -2.66 -12.40 12.69
CA PRO A 15 -1.68 -12.27 13.77
C PRO A 15 -0.68 -13.43 13.76
N LEU A 16 0.56 -13.17 14.19
CA LEU A 16 1.57 -14.19 14.45
C LEU A 16 1.27 -14.84 15.81
N LEU A 17 0.56 -15.97 15.79
CA LEU A 17 0.14 -16.69 17.00
C LEU A 17 1.14 -17.77 17.44
N GLU A 18 2.05 -18.16 16.55
CA GLU A 18 2.99 -19.26 16.74
C GLU A 18 4.42 -18.80 16.41
N ILE A 19 5.40 -19.30 17.16
CA ILE A 19 6.82 -19.14 16.80
C ILE A 19 7.09 -20.08 15.63
N CYS A 20 7.41 -19.51 14.47
CA CYS A 20 7.76 -20.25 13.28
C CYS A 20 8.73 -19.44 12.42
N ASP A 21 9.46 -20.13 11.54
CA ASP A 21 10.32 -19.48 10.57
C ASP A 21 9.48 -18.81 9.48
N LEU A 22 9.89 -17.60 9.10
CA LEU A 22 9.22 -16.79 8.10
C LEU A 22 10.13 -16.57 6.89
N GLU A 23 9.53 -16.67 5.71
CA GLU A 23 10.16 -16.33 4.44
C GLU A 23 9.63 -14.98 3.97
N LEU A 24 10.54 -14.04 3.74
CA LEU A 24 10.25 -12.78 3.05
C LEU A 24 10.59 -12.95 1.56
N SER A 25 9.58 -12.79 0.71
CA SER A 25 9.75 -12.78 -0.74
C SER A 25 9.29 -11.44 -1.31
N GLY A 26 9.83 -11.05 -2.45
CA GLY A 26 9.46 -9.79 -3.07
C GLY A 26 9.95 -9.66 -4.49
N GLN A 27 9.26 -8.85 -5.27
CA GLN A 27 9.54 -8.64 -6.69
C GLN A 27 9.11 -7.26 -7.15
N VAL A 28 9.73 -6.78 -8.22
CA VAL A 28 9.33 -5.53 -8.89
C VAL A 28 8.03 -5.79 -9.65
N THR A 29 6.92 -5.24 -9.16
CA THR A 29 5.62 -5.42 -9.81
C THR A 29 5.32 -4.35 -10.84
N PHE A 30 5.94 -3.17 -10.74
CA PHE A 30 5.72 -2.13 -11.74
C PHE A 30 6.90 -1.16 -11.84
N ALA A 31 7.39 -0.92 -13.07
CA ALA A 31 8.41 0.07 -13.36
C ALA A 31 8.27 0.59 -14.79
N THR A 32 8.18 1.91 -14.95
CA THR A 32 7.98 2.57 -16.27
C THR A 32 9.28 2.94 -16.98
N GLY A 33 10.43 2.62 -16.41
CA GLY A 33 11.74 3.03 -16.95
C GLY A 33 12.17 4.47 -16.60
N ARG A 34 11.44 5.12 -15.67
CA ARG A 34 11.88 6.36 -15.01
C ARG A 34 12.82 6.02 -13.86
N SER A 35 12.74 6.70 -12.72
CA SER A 35 13.59 6.42 -11.56
C SER A 35 12.91 5.63 -10.45
N SER A 36 11.58 5.46 -10.51
CA SER A 36 10.79 4.79 -9.48
C SER A 36 10.36 3.39 -9.92
N MET A 37 10.27 2.48 -8.95
CA MET A 37 9.70 1.14 -9.11
C MET A 37 8.81 0.81 -7.91
N GLU A 38 7.72 0.10 -8.17
CA GLU A 38 6.93 -0.54 -7.13
C GLU A 38 7.48 -1.95 -6.87
N VAL A 39 7.74 -2.25 -5.61
CA VAL A 39 8.15 -3.57 -5.14
C VAL A 39 7.05 -4.11 -4.25
N SER A 40 6.47 -5.24 -4.63
CA SER A 40 5.53 -5.98 -3.78
C SER A 40 6.30 -7.04 -3.01
N LEU A 41 6.04 -7.14 -1.71
CA LEU A 41 6.62 -8.14 -0.83
C LEU A 41 5.52 -8.94 -0.14
N GLN A 42 5.84 -10.18 0.18
CA GLN A 42 5.01 -11.11 0.91
C GLN A 42 5.84 -11.77 2.01
N VAL A 43 5.27 -11.88 3.20
CA VAL A 43 5.82 -12.67 4.30
C VAL A 43 4.94 -13.88 4.53
N CYS A 44 5.55 -15.05 4.40
CA CYS A 44 4.90 -16.35 4.53
C CYS A 44 5.58 -17.22 5.58
N LYS A 45 4.85 -18.20 6.11
CA LYS A 45 5.47 -19.31 6.86
C LYS A 45 6.43 -20.08 5.93
N VAL A 46 7.62 -20.41 6.42
CA VAL A 46 8.54 -21.31 5.70
C VAL A 46 7.84 -22.66 5.50
N PRO A 47 7.86 -23.24 4.28
CA PRO A 47 7.17 -24.49 4.01
C PRO A 47 7.88 -25.64 4.71
N SER A 48 7.14 -26.70 5.03
CA SER A 48 7.76 -27.92 5.58
C SER A 48 8.64 -28.58 4.53
N ALA A 49 9.63 -29.36 4.97
CA ALA A 49 10.50 -30.11 4.06
C ALA A 49 9.66 -30.98 3.10
N GLY A 50 9.86 -30.81 1.78
CA GLY A 50 9.09 -31.48 0.73
C GLY A 50 7.88 -30.69 0.18
N GLU A 51 7.52 -29.55 0.76
CA GLU A 51 6.45 -28.65 0.27
C GLU A 51 6.99 -27.39 -0.43
N GLU A 52 8.31 -27.28 -0.63
CA GLU A 52 9.01 -26.09 -1.15
C GLU A 52 8.52 -25.62 -2.52
N HIS A 53 8.05 -26.53 -3.37
CA HIS A 53 7.57 -26.23 -4.72
C HIS A 53 6.06 -26.03 -4.81
N GLN A 54 5.33 -26.16 -3.70
CA GLN A 54 3.89 -25.97 -3.69
C GLN A 54 3.54 -24.48 -3.62
N PRO A 55 2.43 -24.05 -4.24
CA PRO A 55 1.97 -22.68 -4.11
C PRO A 55 1.66 -22.38 -2.63
N ARG A 56 2.01 -21.16 -2.20
CA ARG A 56 1.74 -20.72 -0.84
C ARG A 56 0.24 -20.74 -0.56
N ARG A 57 -0.15 -21.46 0.49
CA ARG A 57 -1.53 -21.41 0.98
C ARG A 57 -1.81 -20.02 1.53
N LYS A 58 -3.05 -19.57 1.41
CA LYS A 58 -3.45 -18.24 1.90
C LYS A 58 -3.29 -18.15 3.42
N GLU A 59 -3.52 -19.26 4.10
CA GLU A 59 -3.33 -19.42 5.54
C GLU A 59 -1.86 -19.49 5.95
N ASP A 60 -0.90 -19.39 5.02
CA ASP A 60 0.52 -19.27 5.33
C ASP A 60 1.03 -17.84 5.13
N VAL A 61 0.25 -16.98 4.43
CA VAL A 61 0.58 -15.57 4.21
C VAL A 61 0.22 -14.75 5.44
N PHE A 62 1.20 -14.07 6.03
CA PHE A 62 1.00 -13.22 7.21
C PHE A 62 0.90 -11.74 6.85
N MET A 63 1.73 -11.30 5.91
CA MET A 63 1.82 -9.90 5.54
C MET A 63 2.02 -9.75 4.04
N GLU A 64 1.35 -8.76 3.46
CA GLU A 64 1.59 -8.30 2.11
C GLU A 64 1.85 -6.80 2.15
N CYS A 65 2.85 -6.35 1.42
CA CYS A 65 3.20 -4.94 1.40
C CYS A 65 3.69 -4.46 0.05
N ALA A 66 3.44 -3.19 -0.24
CA ALA A 66 3.93 -2.52 -1.44
C ALA A 66 4.79 -1.32 -1.04
N PHE A 67 5.94 -1.20 -1.69
CA PHE A 67 6.89 -0.13 -1.49
C PHE A 67 7.15 0.58 -2.80
N THR A 68 7.22 1.91 -2.73
CA THR A 68 7.73 2.72 -3.83
C THR A 68 9.21 2.98 -3.58
N MET A 69 10.06 2.39 -4.42
CA MET A 69 11.51 2.52 -4.38
C MET A 69 11.96 3.49 -5.46
N VAL A 70 13.05 4.22 -5.22
CA VAL A 70 13.64 5.16 -6.19
C VAL A 70 15.13 4.91 -6.34
N SER A 71 15.60 4.88 -7.58
CA SER A 71 17.02 4.85 -7.91
C SER A 71 17.60 6.26 -7.97
N LEU A 72 18.63 6.48 -7.15
CA LEU A 72 19.40 7.73 -7.08
C LEU A 72 20.85 7.49 -7.46
N ASP A 73 21.46 8.47 -8.11
CA ASP A 73 22.91 8.53 -8.29
C ASP A 73 23.58 8.65 -6.90
N PRO A 74 24.57 7.80 -6.57
CA PRO A 74 25.16 7.80 -5.24
C PRO A 74 25.92 9.09 -4.90
N VAL A 75 26.42 9.82 -5.90
CA VAL A 75 27.20 11.05 -5.73
C VAL A 75 26.28 12.27 -5.75
N THR A 76 25.49 12.44 -6.81
CA THR A 76 24.66 13.63 -7.02
C THR A 76 23.32 13.57 -6.28
N LYS A 77 22.92 12.40 -5.79
CA LYS A 77 21.60 12.11 -5.17
C LYS A 77 20.41 12.43 -6.06
N LYS A 78 20.62 12.67 -7.35
CA LYS A 78 19.55 12.90 -8.33
C LYS A 78 18.96 11.59 -8.80
N ALA A 79 17.70 11.64 -9.21
CA ALA A 79 16.96 10.50 -9.73
C ALA A 79 17.59 9.98 -11.04
N VAL A 80 17.84 8.67 -11.11
CA VAL A 80 18.45 8.00 -12.28
C VAL A 80 17.46 7.02 -12.89
N ARG A 81 17.46 6.94 -14.22
CA ARG A 81 16.58 6.00 -14.94
C ARG A 81 16.96 4.54 -14.66
N ILE A 82 15.95 3.70 -14.56
CA ILE A 82 16.04 2.24 -14.44
C ILE A 82 15.44 1.59 -15.68
N ALA A 83 15.67 0.28 -15.85
CA ALA A 83 14.93 -0.49 -16.85
C ALA A 83 13.45 -0.60 -16.46
N GLY A 84 12.55 -0.58 -17.45
CA GLY A 84 11.17 -0.97 -17.23
C GLY A 84 11.08 -2.49 -16.99
N VAL A 85 10.06 -2.92 -16.24
CA VAL A 85 9.78 -4.34 -16.06
C VAL A 85 8.72 -4.78 -17.07
N ARG A 86 8.86 -6.00 -17.59
CA ARG A 86 7.87 -6.64 -18.46
C ARG A 86 7.46 -7.95 -17.81
N PRO A 87 6.17 -8.22 -17.61
CA PRO A 87 5.71 -9.49 -17.06
C PRO A 87 5.91 -10.64 -18.05
N GLU A 88 6.16 -11.83 -17.52
CA GLU A 88 6.24 -13.09 -18.26
C GLU A 88 5.18 -14.08 -17.75
N GLY A 89 4.17 -14.33 -18.59
CA GLY A 89 3.07 -15.25 -18.27
C GLY A 89 1.93 -14.62 -17.47
N ASP A 90 0.85 -15.39 -17.28
CA ASP A 90 -0.43 -14.87 -16.79
C ASP A 90 -0.36 -14.37 -15.33
N VAL A 91 0.45 -15.04 -14.49
CA VAL A 91 0.60 -14.70 -13.08
C VAL A 91 1.28 -13.34 -12.93
N GLU A 92 2.40 -13.14 -13.63
CA GLU A 92 3.12 -11.86 -13.60
C GLU A 92 2.33 -10.74 -14.24
N GLU A 93 1.56 -11.01 -15.30
CA GLU A 93 0.68 -10.02 -15.94
C GLU A 93 -0.35 -9.49 -14.93
N SER A 94 -0.94 -10.38 -14.12
CA SER A 94 -1.88 -9.99 -13.08
C SER A 94 -1.25 -9.08 -12.02
N TRP A 95 0.01 -9.36 -11.65
CA TRP A 95 0.75 -8.54 -10.68
C TRP A 95 1.17 -7.20 -11.27
N PHE A 96 1.56 -7.18 -12.54
CA PHE A 96 1.92 -5.97 -13.25
C PHE A 96 0.73 -5.03 -13.38
N GLU A 97 -0.44 -5.55 -13.77
CA GLU A 97 -1.66 -4.76 -13.88
C GLU A 97 -2.11 -4.22 -12.51
N ARG A 98 -1.98 -5.02 -11.44
CA ARG A 98 -2.21 -4.56 -10.06
C ARG A 98 -1.28 -3.41 -9.69
N GLY A 99 0.01 -3.52 -10.00
CA GLY A 99 0.98 -2.48 -9.72
C GLY A 99 0.77 -1.21 -10.54
N ARG A 100 0.38 -1.34 -11.80
CA ARG A 100 -0.01 -0.22 -12.67
C ARG A 100 -1.20 0.56 -12.08
N LYS A 101 -2.25 -0.13 -11.66
CA LYS A 101 -3.41 0.49 -10.98
C LYS A 101 -3.02 1.20 -9.70
N SER A 102 -2.13 0.61 -8.90
CA SER A 102 -1.60 1.25 -7.69
C SER A 102 -0.84 2.53 -8.01
N TYR A 103 0.01 2.51 -9.04
CA TYR A 103 0.74 3.68 -9.52
C TYR A 103 -0.20 4.80 -10.00
N GLU A 104 -1.18 4.46 -10.85
CA GLU A 104 -2.17 5.41 -11.37
C GLU A 104 -3.01 6.02 -10.25
N LYS A 105 -3.45 5.20 -9.29
CA LYS A 105 -4.16 5.67 -8.10
C LYS A 105 -3.30 6.67 -7.33
N LYS A 106 -2.06 6.31 -6.96
CA LYS A 106 -1.16 7.21 -6.22
C LYS A 106 -0.95 8.53 -6.96
N LYS A 107 -0.71 8.47 -8.27
CA LYS A 107 -0.54 9.65 -9.12
C LYS A 107 -1.78 10.55 -9.12
N ARG A 108 -2.98 9.96 -9.13
CA ARG A 108 -4.24 10.71 -9.04
C ARG A 108 -4.42 11.35 -7.67
N GLU A 109 -4.09 10.64 -6.59
CA GLU A 109 -4.18 11.20 -5.23
C GLU A 109 -3.12 12.29 -4.98
N LEU A 110 -1.98 12.24 -5.68
CA LEU A 110 -0.94 13.28 -5.71
C LEU A 110 -1.45 14.55 -6.42
N GLY A 111 -2.29 15.31 -5.72
CA GLY A 111 -2.88 16.55 -6.21
C GLY A 111 -4.27 16.84 -5.65
N ARG A 112 -4.94 15.84 -5.08
CA ARG A 112 -6.29 15.95 -4.50
C ARG A 112 -6.31 16.37 -3.03
N GLY A 113 -5.25 17.01 -2.55
CA GLY A 113 -5.26 17.55 -1.19
C GLY A 113 -6.25 18.71 -1.09
N LEU A 114 -7.00 18.82 0.01
CA LEU A 114 -7.93 19.92 0.29
C LEU A 114 -7.32 21.34 0.18
N ARG A 115 -5.98 21.43 0.31
CA ARG A 115 -5.23 22.68 0.12
C ARG A 115 -4.96 23.02 -1.34
N SER A 116 -5.07 22.04 -2.23
CA SER A 116 -4.71 22.13 -3.65
C SER A 116 -5.95 22.12 -4.55
N MET A 117 -7.03 21.45 -4.13
CA MET A 117 -8.27 21.35 -4.87
C MET A 117 -9.45 21.39 -3.88
N GLU A 118 -10.58 21.96 -4.31
CA GLU A 118 -11.83 21.87 -3.57
C GLU A 118 -12.33 20.42 -3.50
N PRO A 119 -13.10 20.05 -2.45
CA PRO A 119 -13.66 18.72 -2.33
C PRO A 119 -14.61 18.41 -3.50
N ASP A 120 -14.59 17.19 -4.00
CA ASP A 120 -15.61 16.73 -4.95
C ASP A 120 -16.97 16.46 -4.25
N ASP A 121 -17.98 16.04 -5.03
CA ASP A 121 -19.32 15.79 -4.51
C ASP A 121 -19.32 14.69 -3.42
N GLU A 122 -18.54 13.60 -3.61
CA GLU A 122 -18.46 12.51 -2.64
C GLU A 122 -17.77 12.95 -1.34
N GLU A 123 -16.69 13.74 -1.46
CA GLU A 123 -15.96 14.32 -0.34
C GLU A 123 -16.82 15.34 0.41
N SER A 124 -17.58 16.17 -0.30
CA SER A 124 -18.51 17.15 0.27
C SER A 124 -19.63 16.48 1.06
N ASP A 125 -20.23 15.42 0.51
CA ASP A 125 -21.23 14.60 1.21
C ASP A 125 -20.67 13.93 2.47
N LEU A 126 -19.41 13.49 2.44
CA LEU A 126 -18.73 12.95 3.60
C LEU A 126 -18.50 14.02 4.67
N ILE A 127 -18.00 15.20 4.29
CA ILE A 127 -17.78 16.33 5.20
C ILE A 127 -19.11 16.73 5.87
N HIS A 128 -20.20 16.81 5.10
CA HIS A 128 -21.52 17.12 5.64
C HIS A 128 -21.98 16.07 6.67
N ARG A 129 -21.86 14.77 6.36
CA ARG A 129 -22.19 13.69 7.30
C ARG A 129 -21.33 13.73 8.57
N LEU A 130 -20.05 14.05 8.45
CA LEU A 130 -19.16 14.19 9.61
C LEU A 130 -19.55 15.38 10.48
N TRP A 131 -19.86 16.53 9.87
CA TRP A 131 -20.32 17.71 10.58
C TRP A 131 -21.61 17.46 11.35
N LEU A 132 -22.61 16.81 10.73
CA LEU A 132 -23.85 16.41 11.40
C LEU A 132 -23.59 15.54 12.64
N LYS A 133 -22.70 14.55 12.53
CA LYS A 133 -22.31 13.70 13.67
C LYS A 133 -21.69 14.51 14.81
N THR A 134 -20.85 15.50 14.50
CA THR A 134 -20.22 16.35 15.52
C THR A 134 -21.26 17.13 16.33
N LEU A 135 -22.32 17.62 15.69
CA LEU A 135 -23.42 18.28 16.39
C LEU A 135 -24.14 17.32 17.35
N ASP A 136 -24.35 16.06 16.96
CA ASP A 136 -24.95 15.04 17.83
C ASP A 136 -24.10 14.72 19.07
N TYR A 137 -22.78 14.87 19.00
CA TYR A 137 -21.89 14.70 20.15
C TYR A 137 -22.01 15.87 21.12
N HIS A 138 -21.95 17.11 20.62
CA HIS A 138 -22.04 18.31 21.47
C HIS A 138 -23.45 18.58 22.01
N GLY A 139 -24.50 18.15 21.31
CA GLY A 139 -25.87 18.17 21.84
C GLY A 139 -26.06 17.18 22.99
N ARG A 140 -25.35 16.04 22.99
CA ARG A 140 -25.36 15.06 24.10
C ARG A 140 -24.53 15.49 25.30
N GLU A 141 -23.41 16.18 25.09
CA GLU A 141 -22.63 16.78 26.19
C GLU A 141 -23.43 17.85 26.94
N GLN A 142 -24.18 18.69 26.23
CA GLN A 142 -25.04 19.70 26.88
C GLN A 142 -26.14 19.06 27.72
N MET A 143 -26.72 17.95 27.24
CA MET A 143 -27.81 17.25 27.94
C MET A 143 -27.35 16.43 29.15
N MET A 144 -26.09 15.95 29.20
CA MET A 144 -25.52 15.26 30.38
C MET A 144 -25.02 16.20 31.48
N MET A 145 -24.94 17.51 31.22
CA MET A 145 -24.56 18.53 32.20
C MET A 145 -25.76 19.20 32.88
N GLU A 146 -26.98 18.87 32.44
CA GLU A 146 -28.25 19.45 32.92
C GLU A 146 -29.11 18.49 33.76
N ASP A 147 -28.63 17.28 34.09
CA ASP A 147 -29.29 16.39 35.06
C ASP A 147 -28.70 16.56 36.47
N PRO A 148 -29.47 17.07 37.47
CA PRO A 148 -29.06 17.20 38.86
C PRO A 148 -29.15 15.89 39.68
#